data_AF-A0A0D0B8J1-F1
#
_entry.id   AF-A0A0D0B8J1-F1
#
_cell.length_a   1.000
_cell.length_b   1.000
_cell.length_c   1.000
_cell.angle_alpha   90.00
_cell.angle_beta   90.00
_cell.angle_gamma   90.00
#
_symmetry.space_group_name_H-M   'P 1'
#
loop_
_entity.id
_entity.type
_entity.pdbx_description
1 polymer ?
#
loop_
_entity_poly.entity_id
_entity_poly.type
_entity_poly.pdbx_seq_one_letter_code
_entity_poly.pdbx_strand_id
1 'polypeptide(L)'
;MNQRGLVLRPFLTERVSLEKSHHATIDFVLKDLKLFSRRLSTVSTALADETQILDRLHYKNKNQHRSALFSRRVSELRRYSHRVEKLNICGLVDDVRQCFFGATEGFK
;
A
#
# COMPACT_ATOMS: atom_id res chain seq x y z
N MET A 1 -21.12 -17.55 12.22
CA MET A 1 -19.81 -18.15 12.55
C MET A 1 -18.88 -17.92 11.37
N ASN A 2 -17.77 -17.23 11.63
CA ASN A 2 -16.91 -16.58 10.63
C ASN A 2 -16.15 -17.56 9.74
N GLN A 3 -16.39 -17.48 8.42
CA GLN A 3 -15.46 -17.96 7.41
C GLN A 3 -14.32 -16.93 7.30
N ARG A 4 -13.20 -17.18 7.99
CA ARG A 4 -11.97 -16.40 7.83
C ARG A 4 -11.39 -16.71 6.45
N GLY A 5 -11.29 -15.68 5.62
CA GLY A 5 -10.77 -15.75 4.27
C GLY A 5 -9.40 -16.42 4.22
N LEU A 6 -9.27 -17.36 3.30
CA LEU A 6 -8.00 -17.88 2.81
C LEU A 6 -7.22 -16.71 2.22
N VAL A 7 -6.42 -16.06 3.06
CA VAL A 7 -5.31 -15.24 2.58
C VAL A 7 -4.37 -16.22 1.92
N LEU A 8 -4.32 -16.20 0.59
CA LEU A 8 -3.26 -16.82 -0.20
C LEU A 8 -1.94 -16.23 0.30
N ARG A 9 -1.33 -16.83 1.32
CA ARG A 9 0.06 -16.58 1.64
C ARG A 9 0.82 -17.01 0.39
N PRO A 10 1.47 -16.09 -0.35
CA PRO A 10 2.32 -16.51 -1.44
C PRO A 10 3.36 -17.46 -0.82
N PHE A 11 3.74 -18.51 -1.55
CA PHE A 11 4.79 -19.44 -1.13
C PHE A 11 6.10 -18.64 -0.99
N LEU A 12 6.30 -18.01 0.16
CA LEU A 12 7.41 -17.13 0.43
C LEU A 12 8.40 -17.90 1.28
N THR A 13 9.54 -18.15 0.66
CA THR A 13 10.61 -19.01 1.15
C THR A 13 11.38 -18.28 2.24
N GLU A 14 11.45 -18.85 3.44
CA GLU A 14 12.19 -18.25 4.56
C GLU A 14 13.69 -18.16 4.24
N ARG A 15 14.37 -17.12 4.71
CA ARG A 15 15.82 -16.92 4.50
C ARG A 15 16.66 -18.15 4.89
N VAL A 16 16.23 -18.90 5.91
CA VAL A 16 16.94 -20.09 6.42
C VAL A 16 16.97 -21.23 5.39
N SER A 17 15.97 -21.29 4.50
CA SER A 17 15.89 -22.28 3.43
C SER A 17 16.68 -21.90 2.17
N LEU A 18 17.27 -20.70 2.12
CA LEU A 18 18.08 -20.21 1.01
C LEU A 18 19.57 -20.41 1.29
N GLU A 19 20.33 -20.70 0.23
CA GLU A 19 21.78 -20.86 0.30
C GLU A 19 22.47 -19.59 0.82
N LYS A 20 23.47 -19.75 1.71
CA LYS A 20 24.16 -18.64 2.40
C LYS A 20 24.81 -17.63 1.45
N SER A 21 25.21 -18.06 0.25
CA SER A 21 25.76 -17.22 -0.82
C SER A 21 24.81 -16.10 -1.26
N HIS A 22 23.49 -16.31 -1.16
CA HIS A 22 22.46 -15.35 -1.59
C HIS A 22 22.03 -14.39 -0.46
N HIS A 23 22.42 -14.66 0.79
CA HIS A 23 21.93 -13.90 1.95
C HIS A 23 22.32 -12.42 1.90
N ALA A 24 23.54 -12.11 1.46
CA ALA A 24 24.02 -10.73 1.36
C ALA A 24 23.20 -9.90 0.35
N THR A 25 22.89 -10.49 -0.81
CA THR A 25 22.07 -9.85 -1.85
C THR A 25 20.63 -9.65 -1.37
N ILE A 26 20.05 -10.66 -0.71
CA ILE A 26 18.69 -10.56 -0.15
C ILE A 26 18.63 -9.47 0.92
N ASP A 27 19.60 -9.43 1.84
CA ASP A 27 19.68 -8.39 2.87
C ASP A 27 19.80 -6.99 2.28
N PHE A 28 20.56 -6.84 1.21
CA PHE A 28 20.67 -5.58 0.48
C PHE A 28 19.31 -5.15 -0.10
N VAL A 29 18.63 -6.05 -0.81
CA VAL A 29 17.29 -5.78 -1.38
C VAL A 29 16.25 -5.50 -0.29
N LEU A 30 16.30 -6.19 0.85
CA LEU A 30 15.39 -5.95 1.98
C LEU A 30 15.63 -4.58 2.63
N LYS A 31 16.88 -4.10 2.67
CA LYS A 31 17.20 -2.73 3.10
C LYS A 31 16.64 -1.69 2.14
N ASP A 32 16.77 -1.92 0.83
CA ASP A 32 16.19 -1.05 -0.19
C ASP A 32 14.66 -1.04 -0.12
N LEU A 33 14.03 -2.20 0.04
CA LEU A 33 12.58 -2.31 0.25
C LEU A 33 12.13 -1.54 1.50
N LYS A 34 12.91 -1.57 2.60
CA LYS A 34 12.63 -0.76 3.80
C LYS A 34 12.70 0.73 3.50
N LEU A 35 13.70 1.16 2.72
CA LEU A 35 13.81 2.57 2.30
C LEU A 35 12.62 2.98 1.42
N PHE A 36 12.23 2.13 0.46
CA PHE A 36 11.08 2.39 -0.40
C PHE A 36 9.76 2.37 0.37
N SER A 37 9.58 1.47 1.34
CA SER A 37 8.39 1.46 2.22
C SER A 37 8.24 2.80 2.96
N ARG A 38 9.33 3.35 3.51
CA ARG A 38 9.29 4.68 4.16
C ARG A 38 8.90 5.79 3.18
N ARG A 39 9.49 5.81 1.97
CA ARG A 39 9.15 6.81 0.95
C ARG A 39 7.70 6.68 0.50
N LEU A 40 7.24 5.44 0.30
CA LEU A 40 5.87 5.13 -0.10
C LEU A 40 4.88 5.57 0.97
N SER A 41 5.20 5.39 2.26
CA SER A 41 4.38 5.89 3.37
C SER A 41 4.24 7.41 3.30
N THR A 42 5.32 8.16 3.09
CA THR A 42 5.24 9.62 2.93
C THR A 42 4.36 10.03 1.75
N VAL A 43 4.54 9.39 0.60
CA VAL A 43 3.72 9.67 -0.60
C VAL A 43 2.25 9.28 -0.38
N SER A 44 1.99 8.19 0.34
CA SER A 44 0.64 7.73 0.64
C SER A 44 -0.09 8.70 1.57
N THR A 45 0.60 9.28 2.56
CA THR A 45 0.05 10.34 3.41
C THR A 45 -0.31 11.57 2.58
N ALA A 46 0.60 12.04 1.72
CA ALA A 46 0.33 13.18 0.85
C ALA A 46 -0.87 12.92 -0.08
N LEU A 47 -0.96 11.72 -0.66
CA LEU A 47 -2.10 11.32 -1.48
C LEU A 47 -3.42 11.28 -0.68
N ALA A 48 -3.38 10.84 0.59
CA ALA A 48 -4.55 10.83 1.46
C ALA A 48 -5.03 12.26 1.75
N ASP A 49 -4.12 13.20 2.03
CA ASP A 49 -4.42 14.61 2.24
C ASP A 49 -5.06 15.23 0.98
N GLU A 50 -4.47 14.98 -0.20
CA GLU A 50 -5.03 15.42 -1.49
C GLU A 50 -6.43 14.82 -1.75
N THR A 51 -6.62 13.55 -1.41
CA THR A 51 -7.92 12.88 -1.55
C THR A 51 -8.98 13.55 -0.68
N GLN A 52 -8.64 13.92 0.55
CA GLN A 52 -9.54 14.64 1.44
C GLN A 52 -9.93 16.02 0.88
N ILE A 53 -8.99 16.72 0.25
CA ILE A 53 -9.26 18.00 -0.43
C ILE A 53 -10.22 17.78 -1.60
N LEU A 54 -9.98 16.76 -2.43
CA LEU A 54 -10.85 16.40 -3.56
C LEU A 54 -12.26 16.02 -3.09
N ASP A 55 -12.39 15.32 -1.97
CA ASP A 55 -13.68 15.00 -1.36
C ASP A 55 -14.47 16.24 -0.96
N ARG A 56 -13.82 17.19 -0.27
CA ARG A 56 -14.43 18.45 0.13
C ARG A 56 -14.81 19.30 -1.09
N LEU A 57 -13.93 19.35 -2.09
CA LEU A 57 -14.16 20.08 -3.33
C LEU A 57 -15.33 19.48 -4.12
N HIS A 58 -15.39 18.16 -4.22
CA HIS A 58 -16.49 17.45 -4.87
C HIS A 58 -17.81 17.70 -4.14
N TYR A 59 -17.82 17.59 -2.80
CA TYR A 59 -19.02 17.85 -1.99
C TYR A 59 -19.55 19.26 -2.19
N LYS A 60 -18.67 20.29 -2.15
CA LYS A 60 -19.05 21.69 -2.31
C LYS A 60 -19.58 22.01 -3.72
N ASN A 61 -18.96 21.44 -4.76
CA ASN A 61 -19.30 21.76 -6.15
C ASN A 61 -20.36 20.85 -6.79
N LYS A 62 -20.85 19.84 -6.05
CA LYS A 62 -21.78 18.81 -6.57
C LYS A 62 -23.03 19.38 -7.22
N ASN A 63 -23.55 20.50 -6.71
CA ASN A 63 -24.82 21.09 -7.15
C ASN A 63 -24.65 22.28 -8.12
N GLN A 64 -23.45 22.84 -8.25
CA GLN A 64 -23.21 24.05 -9.06
C GLN A 64 -22.62 23.74 -10.45
N HIS A 65 -21.83 22.67 -10.57
CA HIS A 65 -21.04 22.41 -11.79
C HIS A 65 -21.06 20.94 -12.23
N ARG A 66 -22.18 20.24 -12.02
CA ARG A 66 -22.32 18.80 -12.28
C ARG A 66 -21.92 18.36 -13.69
N SER A 67 -22.09 19.23 -14.69
CA SER A 67 -21.78 18.98 -16.10
C SER A 67 -20.42 19.52 -16.56
N ALA A 68 -19.69 20.23 -15.69
CA ALA A 68 -18.40 20.81 -16.04
C ALA A 68 -17.34 19.70 -16.17
N LEU A 69 -16.50 19.78 -17.21
CA LEU A 69 -15.36 18.87 -17.42
C LEU A 69 -14.45 18.80 -16.18
N PHE A 70 -14.33 19.91 -15.45
CA PHE A 70 -13.61 19.96 -14.18
C PHE A 70 -14.21 19.04 -13.11
N SER A 71 -15.53 19.08 -12.91
CA SER A 71 -16.23 18.24 -11.93
C SER A 71 -16.09 16.74 -12.26
N ARG A 72 -16.11 16.40 -13.55
CA ARG A 72 -15.84 15.04 -14.01
C ARG A 72 -14.41 14.60 -13.69
N ARG A 73 -13.40 15.42 -14.00
CA ARG A 73 -11.99 15.14 -13.68
C ARG A 73 -11.76 14.97 -12.18
N VAL A 74 -12.36 15.82 -11.34
CA VAL A 74 -12.28 15.70 -9.88
C VAL A 74 -12.89 14.37 -9.41
N SER A 75 -14.04 14.00 -9.96
CA SER A 75 -14.71 12.72 -9.63
C SER A 75 -13.86 11.50 -10.03
N GLU A 76 -13.22 11.57 -11.20
CA GLU A 76 -12.32 10.52 -11.69
C GLU A 76 -11.06 10.40 -10.84
N LEU A 77 -10.39 11.53 -10.54
CA LEU A 77 -9.17 11.55 -9.72
C LEU A 77 -9.43 10.97 -8.33
N ARG A 78 -10.53 11.40 -7.69
CA ARG A 78 -10.98 10.88 -6.39
C ARG A 78 -11.22 9.37 -6.41
N ARG A 79 -11.84 8.85 -7.47
CA ARG A 79 -12.05 7.41 -7.66
C ARG A 79 -10.72 6.66 -7.77
N TYR A 80 -9.73 7.22 -8.48
CA TYR A 80 -8.41 6.62 -8.56
C TYR A 80 -7.66 6.67 -7.23
N SER A 81 -7.69 7.79 -6.51
CA SER A 81 -7.02 7.88 -5.21
C SER A 81 -7.57 6.88 -4.20
N HIS A 82 -8.90 6.73 -4.10
CA HIS A 82 -9.48 5.68 -3.25
C HIS A 82 -9.17 4.25 -3.72
N ARG A 83 -8.94 4.03 -5.01
CA ARG A 83 -8.49 2.71 -5.51
C ARG A 83 -7.06 2.44 -5.07
N VAL A 84 -6.18 3.43 -5.15
CA VAL A 84 -4.79 3.31 -4.70
C VAL A 84 -4.73 3.07 -3.19
N GLU A 85 -5.53 3.78 -2.41
CA GLU A 85 -5.66 3.58 -0.95
C GLU A 85 -6.11 2.15 -0.62
N LYS A 86 -7.12 1.63 -1.35
CA LYS A 86 -7.62 0.25 -1.16
C LYS A 86 -6.60 -0.83 -1.49
N LEU A 87 -5.61 -0.56 -2.34
CA LEU A 87 -4.56 -1.53 -2.65
C LEU A 87 -3.61 -1.74 -1.46
N ASN A 88 -3.56 -0.81 -0.50
CA ASN A 88 -2.69 -0.88 0.68
C ASN A 88 -1.24 -1.27 0.33
N ILE A 89 -0.66 -0.58 -0.65
CA ILE A 89 0.67 -0.92 -1.20
C ILE A 89 1.75 -0.91 -0.11
N CYS A 90 1.66 0.00 0.87
CA CYS A 90 2.53 0.01 2.04
C CYS A 90 2.47 -1.32 2.81
N GLY A 91 1.26 -1.79 3.12
CA GLY A 91 1.06 -3.08 3.78
C GLY A 91 1.60 -4.24 2.96
N LEU A 92 1.36 -4.27 1.64
CA LEU A 92 1.88 -5.31 0.76
C LEU A 92 3.42 -5.38 0.76
N VAL A 93 4.10 -4.23 0.74
CA VAL A 93 5.57 -4.18 0.78
C VAL A 93 6.09 -4.67 2.14
N ASP A 94 5.43 -4.28 3.23
CA ASP A 94 5.81 -4.72 4.56
C ASP A 94 5.56 -6.22 4.76
N ASP A 95 4.46 -6.77 4.25
CA ASP A 95 4.14 -8.19 4.26
C ASP A 95 5.20 -8.99 3.50
N VAL A 96 5.55 -8.55 2.28
CA VAL A 96 6.63 -9.16 1.49
C VAL A 96 7.94 -9.18 2.28
N ARG A 97 8.30 -8.05 2.90
CA ARG A 97 9.52 -7.95 3.70
C ARG A 97 9.50 -8.91 4.90
N GLN A 98 8.37 -9.02 5.60
CA GLN A 98 8.22 -9.89 6.77
C GLN A 98 8.39 -11.36 6.42
N CYS A 99 7.92 -11.80 5.26
CA CYS A 99 8.03 -13.21 4.88
C CYS A 99 9.48 -13.71 4.75
N PHE A 100 10.46 -12.83 4.50
CA PHE A 100 11.87 -13.22 4.48
C PHE A 100 12.48 -13.42 5.87
N PHE A 101 11.89 -12.86 6.92
CA PHE A 101 12.32 -13.04 8.31
C PHE A 101 11.62 -14.22 9.00
N GLY A 102 10.70 -14.90 8.31
CA GLY A 102 9.85 -15.94 8.88
C GLY A 102 8.81 -15.35 9.84
N ALA A 103 7.87 -16.17 10.30
CA ALA A 103 6.99 -15.80 11.41
C ALA A 103 7.81 -15.76 12.71
N THR A 104 8.70 -14.78 12.87
CA THR A 104 9.35 -14.54 14.15
C THR A 104 8.28 -13.96 15.07
N GLU A 105 7.73 -14.87 15.89
CA GLU A 105 7.23 -14.68 17.25
C GLU A 105 6.80 -13.25 17.61
N GLY A 106 5.52 -13.12 17.97
CA GLY A 106 4.93 -11.89 18.46
C GLY A 106 5.84 -11.13 19.42
N PHE A 107 5.80 -9.82 19.27
CA PHE A 107 6.09 -8.85 20.31
C PHE A 107 5.80 -9.42 21.71
N LYS A 108 6.82 -9.41 22.58
CA LYS A 108 6.58 -9.06 23.99
C LYS A 108 6.55 -7.55 24.09
#